data_AF-A0A5D6WI94-F1
#
_entry.id   AF-A0A5D6WI94-F1
#
_cell.length_a   1.000
_cell.length_b   1.000
_cell.length_c   1.000
_cell.angle_alpha   90.00
_cell.angle_beta   90.00
_cell.angle_gamma   90.00
#
_symmetry.space_group_name_H-M   'P 1'
#
loop_
_entity.id
_entity.type
_entity.pdbx_description
1 polymer ?
#
loop_
_entity_poly.entity_id
_entity_poly.type
_entity_poly.pdbx_seq_one_letter_code
_entity_poly.pdbx_strand_id
1 'polypeptide(L)'
;MAEILKILQLISYGEVVLVAQDGILVQVEWKEKLRIESFGCQRDEQVWSEKQRQHVAEHIRQEFCRLQYGRLVIVVKRGSVVQMERTEKQRFTGLDGEGI
;
A
#
# COMPACT_ATOMS: atom_id res chain seq x y z
N MET A 1 -4.78 3.42 -9.76
CA MET A 1 -5.74 2.63 -8.95
C MET A 1 -5.88 1.20 -9.43
N ALA A 2 -6.21 0.95 -10.71
CA ALA A 2 -6.39 -0.41 -11.22
C ALA A 2 -5.16 -1.33 -11.00
N GLU A 3 -3.96 -0.82 -11.24
CA GLU A 3 -2.70 -1.55 -11.02
C GLU A 3 -2.44 -1.88 -9.55
N ILE A 4 -2.74 -0.96 -8.62
CA ILE A 4 -2.62 -1.19 -7.18
C ILE A 4 -3.51 -2.36 -6.74
N LEU A 5 -4.74 -2.40 -7.24
CA LEU A 5 -5.68 -3.48 -6.93
C LEU A 5 -5.19 -4.83 -7.47
N LYS A 6 -4.63 -4.87 -8.68
CA LYS A 6 -4.03 -6.09 -9.23
C LYS A 6 -2.89 -6.60 -8.34
N ILE A 7 -1.98 -5.72 -7.91
CA ILE A 7 -0.87 -6.09 -7.01
C ILE A 7 -1.42 -6.66 -5.70
N LEU A 8 -2.43 -6.03 -5.11
CA LEU A 8 -3.05 -6.52 -3.87
C LEU A 8 -3.74 -7.88 -4.03
N GLN A 9 -4.30 -8.18 -5.20
CA GLN A 9 -4.91 -9.48 -5.51
C GLN A 9 -3.87 -10.59 -5.76
N LEU A 10 -2.68 -10.22 -6.24
CA LEU A 10 -1.58 -11.14 -6.48
C LEU A 10 -0.86 -11.58 -5.20
N ILE A 11 -0.88 -10.75 -4.15
CA ILE A 11 -0.16 -11.00 -2.90
C ILE A 11 -1.03 -11.85 -1.98
N SER A 12 -0.55 -13.02 -1.58
CA SER A 12 -1.26 -13.83 -0.58
C SER A 12 -0.98 -13.32 0.84
N TYR A 13 0.27 -13.01 1.16
CA TYR A 13 0.69 -12.52 2.47
C TYR A 13 1.81 -11.51 2.33
N GLY A 14 1.59 -10.27 2.76
CA GLY A 14 2.57 -9.23 2.54
C GLY A 14 2.07 -7.84 2.86
N GLU A 15 2.79 -6.86 2.36
CA GLU A 15 2.44 -5.46 2.45
C GLU A 15 2.70 -4.77 1.10
N VAL A 16 1.82 -3.84 0.74
CA VAL A 16 2.01 -2.90 -0.36
C VAL A 16 2.16 -1.51 0.26
N VAL A 17 3.25 -0.83 -0.06
CA VAL A 17 3.58 0.50 0.43
C VAL A 17 3.41 1.48 -0.73
N LEU A 18 2.52 2.45 -0.55
CA LEU A 18 2.31 3.56 -1.46
C LEU A 18 2.99 4.79 -0.86
N VAL A 19 3.89 5.43 -1.60
CA VAL A 19 4.60 6.63 -1.13
C VAL A 19 4.05 7.85 -1.84
N ALA A 20 3.66 8.85 -1.05
CA ALA A 20 3.15 10.12 -1.54
C ALA A 20 4.14 11.27 -1.30
N GLN A 21 4.24 12.16 -2.28
CA GLN A 21 4.88 13.47 -2.17
C GLN A 21 3.98 14.50 -2.86
N ASP A 22 3.74 15.63 -2.20
CA ASP A 22 2.79 16.66 -2.65
C ASP A 22 1.39 16.11 -3.00
N GLY A 23 0.94 15.08 -2.28
CA GLY A 23 -0.34 14.40 -2.55
C GLY A 23 -0.35 13.50 -3.79
N ILE A 24 0.80 13.34 -4.45
CA ILE A 24 0.97 12.51 -5.66
C ILE A 24 1.65 11.20 -5.29
N LEU A 25 1.18 10.10 -5.88
CA LEU A 25 1.84 8.80 -5.78
C LEU A 25 3.13 8.80 -6.58
N VAL A 26 4.26 8.77 -5.88
CA VAL A 26 5.60 8.79 -6.51
C VAL A 26 6.25 7.42 -6.56
N GLN A 27 5.88 6.51 -5.65
CA GLN A 27 6.50 5.19 -5.55
C GLN A 27 5.51 4.16 -5.00
N VAL A 28 5.64 2.94 -5.51
CA VAL A 28 4.91 1.75 -5.06
C VAL A 28 5.93 0.66 -4.77
N GLU A 29 5.94 0.15 -3.56
CA GLU A 29 6.74 -1.00 -3.15
C GLU A 29 5.82 -2.10 -2.65
N TRP A 30 6.21 -3.35 -2.81
CA TRP A 30 5.50 -4.44 -2.14
C TRP A 30 6.49 -5.50 -1.67
N LYS A 31 6.11 -6.18 -0.59
CA LYS A 31 6.87 -7.27 0.00
C LYS A 31 5.94 -8.41 0.27
N GLU A 32 6.32 -9.59 -0.18
CA GLU A 32 5.58 -10.83 0.06
C GLU A 32 6.36 -11.70 1.04
N LYS A 33 5.65 -12.34 1.98
CA LYS A 33 6.20 -13.31 2.93
C LYS A 33 5.56 -14.66 2.64
N LEU A 34 6.36 -15.61 2.14
CA LEU A 34 5.93 -17.00 2.00
C LEU A 34 6.41 -17.82 3.20
N ARG A 35 5.53 -18.69 3.70
CA ARG A 35 5.95 -19.76 4.61
C ARG A 35 6.65 -20.84 3.82
N ILE A 36 7.69 -21.44 4.41
CA ILE A 36 8.44 -22.55 3.79
C ILE A 36 7.50 -23.71 3.44
N GLU A 37 6.52 -23.99 4.29
CA GLU A 37 5.46 -24.98 4.08
C GLU A 37 4.62 -24.74 2.81
N SER A 38 4.57 -23.49 2.34
CA SER A 38 3.79 -23.07 1.18
C SER A 38 4.65 -22.89 -0.08
N PHE A 39 5.96 -23.20 -0.02
CA PHE A 39 6.81 -23.18 -1.21
C PHE A 39 6.37 -24.29 -2.18
N GLY A 40 6.03 -23.90 -3.42
CA GLY A 40 5.59 -24.83 -4.47
C GLY A 40 4.08 -25.09 -4.52
N CYS A 41 3.29 -24.53 -3.60
CA CYS A 41 1.83 -24.56 -3.70
C CYS A 41 1.35 -23.58 -4.79
N GLN A 42 0.30 -23.94 -5.53
CA GLN A 42 -0.36 -23.01 -6.44
C GLN A 42 -0.88 -21.81 -5.64
N ARG A 43 -0.55 -20.60 -6.12
CA ARG A 43 -1.11 -19.37 -5.57
C ARG A 43 -2.54 -19.26 -6.07
N ASP A 44 -3.49 -19.22 -5.14
CA ASP A 44 -4.87 -18.86 -5.46
C ASP A 44 -4.90 -17.35 -5.76
N GLU A 45 -5.13 -17.00 -7.02
CA GLU A 45 -5.40 -15.62 -7.39
C GLU A 45 -6.77 -15.23 -6.81
N GLN A 46 -6.77 -14.28 -5.88
CA GLN A 46 -7.98 -13.99 -5.13
C GLN A 46 -8.92 -13.12 -5.95
N VAL A 47 -10.02 -13.73 -6.42
CA VAL A 47 -11.07 -13.01 -7.14
C VAL A 47 -11.91 -12.24 -6.13
N TRP A 48 -11.70 -10.92 -6.06
CA TRP A 48 -12.55 -10.05 -5.28
C TRP A 48 -13.85 -9.77 -6.02
N SER A 49 -14.96 -9.75 -5.29
CA SER A 49 -16.21 -9.23 -5.83
C SER A 49 -16.07 -7.75 -6.20
N GLU A 50 -16.88 -7.28 -7.14
CA GLU A 50 -16.85 -5.88 -7.56
C GLU A 50 -17.06 -4.91 -6.38
N LYS A 51 -17.97 -5.25 -5.45
CA LYS A 51 -18.21 -4.48 -4.22
C LYS A 51 -16.98 -4.40 -3.33
N GLN A 52 -16.27 -5.51 -3.11
CA GLN A 52 -15.03 -5.52 -2.32
C GLN A 52 -13.94 -4.69 -3.00
N ARG A 53 -13.81 -4.83 -4.32
CA ARG A 53 -12.84 -4.08 -5.11
C ARG A 53 -13.07 -2.58 -5.03
N GLN A 54 -14.33 -2.14 -5.16
CA GLN A 54 -14.73 -0.75 -5.01
C GLN A 54 -14.48 -0.25 -3.58
N HIS A 55 -14.85 -1.05 -2.58
CA HIS A 55 -14.67 -0.68 -1.17
C HIS A 55 -13.19 -0.49 -0.82
N VAL A 56 -12.32 -1.44 -1.19
CA VAL A 56 -10.87 -1.32 -1.00
C VAL A 56 -10.31 -0.10 -1.74
N ALA A 57 -10.75 0.11 -2.98
CA ALA A 57 -10.30 1.25 -3.77
C ALA A 57 -10.67 2.59 -3.13
N GLU A 58 -11.90 2.72 -2.63
CA GLU A 58 -12.37 3.93 -1.97
C GLU A 58 -11.60 4.19 -0.68
N HIS A 59 -11.39 3.16 0.15
CA HIS A 59 -10.59 3.28 1.38
C HIS A 59 -9.14 3.72 1.09
N ILE A 60 -8.51 3.15 0.06
CA ILE A 60 -7.15 3.57 -0.35
C ILE A 60 -7.17 5.03 -0.79
N ARG A 61 -8.17 5.46 -1.57
CA ARG A 61 -8.28 6.87 -2.01
C ARG A 61 -8.45 7.82 -0.84
N GLN A 62 -9.30 7.47 0.14
CA GLN A 62 -9.56 8.31 1.31
C GLN A 62 -8.34 8.46 2.21
N GLU A 63 -7.58 7.39 2.41
CA GLU A 63 -6.35 7.45 3.19
C GLU A 63 -5.21 8.14 2.44
N PHE A 64 -5.12 7.92 1.12
CA PHE A 64 -4.06 8.50 0.30
C PHE A 64 -4.28 9.99 0.01
N CYS A 65 -5.51 10.46 -0.19
CA CYS A 65 -5.78 11.86 -0.54
C CYS A 65 -5.41 12.85 0.58
N ARG A 66 -5.33 12.36 1.83
CA ARG A 66 -4.93 13.14 3.00
C ARG A 66 -3.41 13.16 3.20
N LEU A 67 -2.67 12.33 2.46
CA LEU A 67 -1.25 12.13 2.61
C LEU A 67 -0.48 13.11 1.71
N GLN A 68 -0.14 14.29 2.24
CA GLN A 68 0.70 15.26 1.52
C GLN A 68 2.12 14.74 1.33
N TYR A 69 2.72 14.23 2.39
CA TYR A 69 4.04 13.62 2.37
C TYR A 69 4.07 12.42 3.30
N GLY A 70 4.47 11.26 2.79
CA GLY A 70 4.60 10.07 3.63
C GLY A 70 4.33 8.78 2.89
N ARG A 71 3.81 7.79 3.61
CA ARG A 71 3.48 6.48 3.04
C ARG A 71 2.17 5.93 3.60
N LEU A 72 1.48 5.16 2.77
CA LEU A 72 0.34 4.32 3.13
C LEU A 72 0.77 2.87 2.99
N VAL A 73 0.80 2.13 4.09
CA VAL A 73 1.13 0.71 4.14
C VAL A 73 -0.17 -0.09 4.17
N ILE A 74 -0.36 -0.98 3.21
CA ILE A 74 -1.54 -1.83 3.07
C ILE A 74 -1.11 -3.27 3.34
N VAL A 75 -1.60 -3.87 4.42
CA VAL A 75 -1.25 -5.24 4.80
C VAL A 75 -2.26 -6.21 4.22
N VAL A 76 -1.75 -7.22 3.53
CA VAL A 76 -2.54 -8.29 2.91
C VAL A 76 -2.26 -9.60 3.64
N LYS A 77 -3.32 -10.31 4.01
CA LYS A 77 -3.24 -11.67 4.57
C LYS A 77 -4.31 -12.54 3.91
N ARG A 78 -3.93 -13.73 3.44
CA ARG A 78 -4.81 -14.64 2.70
C ARG A 78 -5.55 -13.91 1.56
N GLY A 79 -4.81 -13.12 0.78
CA GLY A 79 -5.35 -12.36 -0.35
C GLY A 79 -6.43 -11.33 -0.01
N SER A 80 -6.58 -10.98 1.27
CA SER A 80 -7.50 -9.95 1.76
C SER A 80 -6.73 -8.81 2.40
N VAL A 81 -7.16 -7.57 2.14
CA VAL A 81 -6.63 -6.41 2.85
C VAL A 81 -7.14 -6.44 4.29
N VAL A 82 -6.24 -6.53 5.25
CA VAL A 82 -6.58 -6.64 6.67
C VAL A 82 -6.30 -5.36 7.45
N GLN A 83 -5.40 -4.52 6.96
CA GLN A 83 -4.99 -3.29 7.64
C GLN A 83 -4.47 -2.27 6.64
N MET A 84 -4.70 -0.99 6.94
CA MET A 84 -4.06 0.14 6.28
C MET A 84 -3.46 1.03 7.37
N GLU A 85 -2.19 1.41 7.22
CA GLU A 85 -1.49 2.30 8.14
C GLU A 85 -0.93 3.49 7.38
N ARG A 86 -1.31 4.69 7.80
CA ARG A 86 -0.82 5.94 7.23
C ARG A 86 0.29 6.50 8.11
N THR A 87 1.43 6.79 7.49
CA THR A 87 2.54 7.51 8.14
C THR A 87 2.78 8.82 7.40
N GLU A 88 2.54 9.94 8.07
CA GLU A 88 2.82 11.27 7.55
C GLU A 88 4.23 11.72 7.94
N LYS A 89 4.96 12.31 6.99
CA LYS A 89 6.27 12.93 7.23
C LYS A 89 6.11 14.44 7.11
N GLN A 90 6.45 15.17 8.17
CA GLN A 90 6.56 16.62 8.09
C GLN A 90 7.92 16.99 7.49
N ARG A 91 7.91 17.83 6.45
CA ARG A 91 9.13 18.46 5.94
C ARG A 91 9.28 19.80 6.63
N PHE A 92 10.39 19.99 7.33
CA PHE A 92 10.80 21.32 7.77
C PHE A 92 11.49 22.00 6.60
N THR A 93 10.82 22.96 5.97
CA THR A 93 11.46 23.91 5.03
C THR A 93 12.12 25.00 5.88
N GLY A 94 13.44 25.15 5.82
CA GLY A 94 14.18 26.15 6.62
C GLY A 94 15.25 25.60 7.57
N LEU A 95 15.57 24.30 7.50
CA LEU A 95 16.79 23.72 8.08
C LEU A 95 17.86 23.50 7.00
N ASP A 96 17.79 24.25 5.89
CA ASP A 96 18.97 24.50 5.08
C ASP A 96 19.87 25.35 5.98
N GLY A 97 20.86 24.69 6.59
CA GLY A 97 21.81 25.33 7.47
C GLY A 97 22.57 26.42 6.74
N GLU A 98 22.02 27.63 6.70
CA GLU A 98 22.83 28.83 6.76
C GLU A 98 23.52 28.77 8.13
N GLY A 99 24.69 28.13 8.14
CA GLY A 99 25.57 28.12 9.28
C GLY A 99 25.76 29.56 9.74
N ILE A 100 25.50 29.78 11.03
CA ILE A 100 25.93 30.97 11.76
C ILE A 100 27.44 31.19 11.64
#